data_AF-A0A1Q9PCJ9-F1
#
_entry.id   AF-A0A1Q9PCJ9-F1
#
_cell.length_a   1.000
_cell.length_b   1.000
_cell.length_c   1.000
_cell.angle_alpha   90.00
_cell.angle_beta   90.00
_cell.angle_gamma   90.00
#
_symmetry.space_group_name_H-M   'P 1'
#
loop_
_entity.id
_entity.type
_entity.pdbx_description
1 polymer ?
#
loop_
_entity_poly.entity_id
_entity_poly.type
_entity_poly.pdbx_seq_one_letter_code
_entity_poly.pdbx_strand_id
1 'polypeptide(L)'
;MAVETQSPFSVVRSLVKKFLGEMRVIRTTSEEQAKARAEEIKSNSLAPGKAQYSVSEVDGIIRNFKDSYVGLLRDIHLMVVTESTSKIRQGIEQGYINAEMITQEMLDELGKLRIEAAKIPGYETKIQDDALKMDELSDQIGNLKAETISLQNELTDVQSVLKSKDQAIGELSERATTVGVDQTIIEARDQVIMDKDRTVHQLSLEKNNLQSEYNRLKIERDAMAQHVEEMETRLRSVSSDALSKEDELFEELQKQLDGSRQTVFNLRNQVAEHEDTVRNQKIDIQQKSSQIDSLKKQIEDIQDQAAGQADDSTQVEELRKQIHQRDEDMERLAENMVELQQDISSKEQEAHKLQTTVDEMMLQFAEKEAELQELRDISEKSTTEREKVEEQMLEKQDSIEDLKARLEESNKELNETKNTLLTMEKQGTISSEEKYQYELDIQKMRKKVDNLNKTLKSVEAFLNTDPKYRVLYLLNDFQRPMAKEELSKMLNVPEEVASKYIFELDYFGYIRQNIDAGKTFIESTALLTPPLSYEDENEEKESE
;
A
#
# COMPACT_ATOMS: atom_id res chain seq x y z
N MET A 1 -0.71 5.22 65.49
CA MET A 1 -0.05 4.55 64.35
C MET A 1 -0.45 3.09 64.41
N ALA A 2 -1.36 2.66 63.53
CA ALA A 2 -1.79 1.27 63.48
C ALA A 2 -0.64 0.44 62.90
N VAL A 3 -0.07 -0.44 63.72
CA VAL A 3 0.90 -1.44 63.28
C VAL A 3 0.08 -2.48 62.52
N GLU A 4 0.16 -2.46 61.18
CA GLU A 4 -0.37 -3.53 60.35
C GLU A 4 0.27 -4.85 60.80
N THR A 5 -0.50 -5.68 61.48
CA THR A 5 -0.10 -7.04 61.83
C THR A 5 0.07 -7.82 60.53
N GLN A 6 1.32 -7.93 60.07
CA GLN A 6 1.67 -8.75 58.91
C GLN A 6 1.18 -10.18 59.16
N SER A 7 0.37 -10.70 58.24
CA SER A 7 -0.11 -12.09 58.30
C SER A 7 1.10 -13.04 58.41
N PRO A 8 1.04 -14.10 59.24
CA PRO A 8 2.11 -15.11 59.35
C PRO A 8 2.56 -15.67 57.99
N PHE A 9 1.62 -15.78 57.04
CA PHE A 9 1.92 -16.20 55.67
C PHE A 9 2.79 -15.21 54.89
N SER A 10 2.66 -13.90 55.16
CA SER A 10 3.47 -12.86 54.51
C SER A 10 4.92 -12.88 55.01
N VAL A 11 5.12 -13.17 56.29
CA VAL A 11 6.43 -13.33 56.93
C VAL A 11 7.15 -14.56 56.37
N VAL A 12 6.46 -15.71 56.34
CA VAL A 12 7.01 -16.95 55.75
C VAL A 12 7.36 -16.75 54.27
N ARG A 13 6.49 -16.08 53.50
CA ARG A 13 6.75 -15.82 52.07
C ARG A 13 7.96 -14.92 51.86
N SER A 14 8.15 -13.91 52.72
CA SER A 14 9.32 -13.02 52.69
C SER A 14 10.62 -13.78 52.97
N LEU A 15 10.60 -14.64 53.99
CA LEU A 15 11.75 -15.48 54.37
C LEU A 15 12.11 -16.50 53.30
N VAL A 16 11.12 -17.16 52.69
CA VAL A 16 11.35 -18.09 51.58
C VAL A 16 11.96 -17.37 50.38
N LYS A 17 11.49 -16.16 50.04
CA LYS A 17 12.08 -15.34 48.97
C LYS A 17 13.53 -14.96 49.27
N LYS A 18 13.82 -14.53 50.50
CA LYS A 18 15.18 -14.20 50.94
C LYS A 18 16.09 -15.42 50.86
N PHE A 19 15.65 -16.56 51.36
CA PHE A 19 16.36 -17.84 51.30
C PHE A 19 16.68 -18.26 49.86
N LEU A 20 15.69 -18.21 48.94
CA LEU A 20 15.92 -18.53 47.53
C LEU A 20 16.91 -17.56 46.85
N GLY A 21 16.92 -16.30 47.27
CA GLY A 21 17.92 -15.32 46.84
C GLY A 21 19.32 -15.69 47.31
N GLU A 22 19.50 -16.02 48.59
CA GLU A 22 20.79 -16.44 49.16
C GLU A 22 21.30 -17.74 48.53
N MET A 23 20.42 -18.72 48.29
CA MET A 23 20.77 -19.96 47.60
C MET A 23 21.20 -19.74 46.15
N ARG A 24 20.59 -18.77 45.47
CA ARG A 24 21.02 -18.38 44.12
C ARG A 24 22.43 -17.80 44.14
N VAL A 25 22.75 -16.96 45.13
CA VAL A 25 24.10 -16.39 45.28
C VAL A 25 25.12 -17.49 45.55
N ILE A 26 24.86 -18.39 46.51
CA ILE A 26 25.76 -19.52 46.81
C ILE A 26 26.04 -20.35 45.56
N ARG A 27 24.98 -20.65 44.78
CA ARG A 27 25.13 -21.38 43.52
C ARG A 27 26.03 -20.64 42.53
N THR A 28 25.76 -19.35 42.26
CA THR A 28 26.54 -18.57 41.30
C THR A 28 28.00 -18.45 41.74
N THR A 29 28.26 -18.16 43.02
CA THR A 29 29.63 -18.08 43.56
C THR A 29 30.35 -19.42 43.47
N SER A 30 29.65 -20.53 43.71
CA SER A 30 30.23 -21.87 43.61
C SER A 30 30.55 -22.26 42.16
N GLU A 31 29.68 -21.89 41.21
CA GLU A 31 29.92 -22.08 39.77
C GLU A 31 31.13 -21.26 39.29
N GLU A 32 31.26 -20.01 39.74
CA GLU A 32 32.40 -19.14 39.43
C GLU A 32 33.71 -19.68 40.02
N GLN A 33 33.70 -20.13 41.28
CA GLN A 33 34.87 -20.75 41.91
C GLN A 33 35.25 -22.07 41.24
N ALA A 34 34.26 -22.88 40.84
CA ALA A 34 34.51 -24.10 40.07
C ALA A 34 35.21 -23.78 38.76
N LYS A 35 34.72 -22.78 38.02
CA LYS A 35 35.31 -22.37 36.75
C LYS A 35 36.73 -21.82 36.92
N ALA A 36 36.93 -20.91 37.86
CA ALA A 36 38.23 -20.30 38.11
C ALA A 36 39.29 -21.34 38.52
N ARG A 37 38.97 -22.23 39.46
CA ARG A 37 39.88 -23.28 39.91
C ARG A 37 40.06 -24.39 38.88
N ALA A 38 39.06 -24.67 38.05
CA ALA A 38 39.21 -25.61 36.93
C ALA A 38 40.19 -25.09 35.88
N GLU A 39 40.14 -23.79 35.57
CA GLU A 39 41.12 -23.14 34.69
C GLU A 39 42.51 -23.14 35.31
N GLU A 40 42.63 -22.93 36.62
CA GLU A 40 43.89 -23.05 37.36
C GLU A 40 44.46 -24.48 37.31
N ILE A 41 43.65 -25.50 37.59
CA ILE A 41 44.06 -26.91 37.49
C ILE A 41 44.50 -27.24 36.06
N LYS A 42 43.77 -26.75 35.05
CA LYS A 42 44.14 -26.92 33.63
C LYS A 42 45.48 -26.26 33.31
N SER A 43 45.69 -25.03 33.79
CA SER A 43 46.94 -24.29 33.60
C SER A 43 48.11 -24.98 34.30
N ASN A 44 47.92 -25.44 35.54
CA ASN A 44 48.95 -26.11 36.34
C ASN A 44 49.27 -27.51 35.83
N SER A 45 48.33 -28.17 35.15
CA SER A 45 48.55 -29.47 34.53
C SER A 45 49.36 -29.38 33.24
N LEU A 46 49.53 -28.18 32.67
CA LEU A 46 50.33 -27.95 31.47
C LEU A 46 51.64 -27.25 31.85
N ALA A 47 52.78 -27.80 31.43
CA ALA A 47 54.08 -27.17 31.61
C ALA A 47 54.17 -25.91 30.73
N PRO A 48 54.43 -24.71 31.29
CA PRO A 48 54.56 -23.49 30.50
C PRO A 48 55.69 -23.63 29.46
N GLY A 49 55.39 -23.35 28.20
CA GLY A 49 56.40 -23.31 27.12
C GLY A 49 56.74 -24.66 26.46
N LYS A 50 56.11 -25.77 26.85
CA LYS A 50 56.31 -27.06 26.19
C LYS A 50 55.33 -27.23 25.01
N ALA A 51 55.86 -27.21 23.79
CA ALA A 51 55.05 -27.26 22.56
C ALA A 51 54.58 -28.67 22.17
N GLN A 52 55.23 -29.72 22.69
CA GLN A 52 54.90 -31.13 22.40
C GLN A 52 55.04 -31.98 23.66
N TYR A 53 54.06 -32.85 23.91
CA TYR A 53 54.04 -33.83 25.00
C TYR A 53 54.11 -35.24 24.42
N SER A 54 54.82 -36.14 25.09
CA SER A 54 54.78 -37.56 24.74
C SER A 54 53.43 -38.16 25.15
N VAL A 55 53.08 -39.33 24.60
CA VAL A 55 51.83 -40.04 24.95
C VAL A 55 51.76 -40.33 26.46
N SER A 56 52.87 -40.76 27.07
CA SER A 56 52.92 -41.04 28.52
C SER A 56 52.78 -39.78 29.38
N GLU A 57 53.29 -38.64 28.90
CA GLU A 57 53.12 -37.35 29.57
C GLU A 57 51.67 -36.86 29.47
N VAL A 58 51.03 -37.04 28.31
CA VAL A 58 49.60 -36.73 28.13
C VAL A 58 48.73 -37.57 29.08
N ASP A 59 48.99 -38.87 29.20
CA ASP A 59 48.26 -39.74 30.13
C ASP A 59 48.44 -39.31 31.59
N GLY A 60 49.65 -38.91 31.98
CA GLY A 60 49.94 -38.38 33.32
C GLY A 60 49.21 -37.06 33.59
N ILE A 61 49.21 -36.15 32.62
CA ILE A 61 48.49 -34.87 32.67
C ILE A 61 46.99 -35.11 32.81
N ILE A 62 46.42 -36.03 32.02
CA ILE A 62 44.99 -36.36 32.08
C ILE A 62 44.60 -36.93 33.45
N ARG A 63 45.40 -37.85 34.02
CA ARG A 63 45.14 -38.39 35.37
C ARG A 63 45.21 -37.31 36.44
N ASN A 64 46.29 -36.53 36.46
CA ASN A 64 46.47 -35.47 37.45
C ASN A 64 45.38 -34.41 37.36
N PHE A 65 44.98 -34.02 36.13
CA PHE A 65 43.86 -33.12 35.89
C PHE A 65 42.57 -33.72 36.42
N LYS A 66 42.28 -34.99 36.09
CA LYS A 66 41.06 -35.69 36.54
C LYS A 66 40.98 -35.78 38.06
N ASP A 67 42.05 -36.20 38.72
CA ASP A 67 42.06 -36.38 40.18
C ASP A 67 41.93 -35.03 40.89
N SER A 68 42.64 -34.00 40.41
CA SER A 68 42.55 -32.64 40.94
C SER A 68 41.16 -32.03 40.72
N TYR A 69 40.56 -32.26 39.55
CA TYR A 69 39.22 -31.76 39.21
C TYR A 69 38.13 -32.47 40.02
N VAL A 70 38.26 -33.79 40.25
CA VAL A 70 37.35 -34.54 41.13
C VAL A 70 37.46 -34.06 42.57
N GLY A 71 38.68 -33.79 43.07
CA GLY A 71 38.90 -33.18 44.38
C GLY A 71 38.22 -31.81 44.50
N LEU A 72 38.41 -30.94 43.50
CA LEU A 72 37.76 -29.64 43.44
C LEU A 72 36.23 -29.75 43.50
N LEU A 73 35.63 -30.64 42.72
CA LEU A 73 34.18 -30.83 42.73
C LEU A 73 33.68 -31.31 44.08
N ARG A 74 34.45 -32.16 44.78
CA ARG A 74 34.14 -32.61 46.13
C ARG A 74 34.16 -31.46 47.14
N ASP A 75 35.17 -30.61 47.08
CA ASP A 75 35.31 -29.45 47.97
C ASP A 75 34.20 -28.43 47.75
N ILE A 76 33.87 -28.14 46.48
CA ILE A 76 32.76 -27.24 46.13
C ILE A 76 31.43 -27.83 46.55
N HIS A 77 31.21 -29.13 46.34
CA HIS A 77 30.01 -29.80 46.82
C HIS A 77 29.88 -29.69 48.35
N LEU A 78 30.97 -29.95 49.09
CA LEU A 78 30.97 -29.85 50.54
C LEU A 78 30.70 -28.42 51.02
N MET A 79 31.30 -27.42 50.38
CA MET A 79 31.04 -26.00 50.64
C MET A 79 29.57 -25.66 50.42
N VAL A 80 29.02 -25.99 49.24
CA VAL A 80 27.61 -25.74 48.91
C VAL A 80 26.70 -26.41 49.93
N VAL A 81 26.94 -27.69 50.26
CA VAL A 81 26.13 -28.41 51.25
C VAL A 81 26.21 -27.74 52.62
N THR A 82 27.42 -27.36 53.07
CA THR A 82 27.62 -26.75 54.38
C THR A 82 26.97 -25.37 54.47
N GLU A 83 27.20 -24.50 53.49
CA GLU A 83 26.61 -23.16 53.45
C GLU A 83 25.10 -23.23 53.27
N SER A 84 24.60 -24.07 52.36
CA SER A 84 23.16 -24.23 52.14
C SER A 84 22.46 -24.75 53.40
N THR A 85 23.05 -25.74 54.09
CA THR A 85 22.51 -26.27 55.35
C THR A 85 22.49 -25.19 56.43
N SER A 86 23.54 -24.36 56.52
CA SER A 86 23.60 -23.22 57.43
C SER A 86 22.50 -22.20 57.13
N LYS A 87 22.28 -21.87 55.85
CA LYS A 87 21.25 -20.92 55.41
C LYS A 87 19.83 -21.43 55.59
N ILE A 88 19.59 -22.73 55.35
CA ILE A 88 18.30 -23.38 55.63
C ILE A 88 18.00 -23.25 57.12
N ARG A 89 18.97 -23.60 57.98
CA ARG A 89 18.80 -23.48 59.43
C ARG A 89 18.52 -22.04 59.84
N GLN A 90 19.34 -21.08 59.41
CA GLN A 90 19.12 -19.66 59.74
C GLN A 90 17.75 -19.17 59.28
N GLY A 91 17.30 -19.57 58.08
CA GLY A 91 15.98 -19.22 57.57
C GLY A 91 14.84 -19.80 58.40
N ILE A 92 14.98 -21.04 58.89
CA ILE A 92 14.01 -21.70 59.77
C ILE A 92 14.00 -21.03 61.15
N GLU A 93 15.16 -20.80 61.76
CA GLU A 93 15.30 -20.16 63.07
C GLU A 93 14.72 -18.74 63.05
N GLN A 94 15.08 -17.94 62.04
CA GLN A 94 14.51 -16.60 61.84
C GLN A 94 13.01 -16.66 61.50
N GLY A 95 12.53 -17.74 60.88
CA GLY A 95 11.11 -17.97 60.66
C GLY A 95 10.34 -18.16 61.96
N TYR A 96 10.86 -18.98 62.86
CA TYR A 96 10.25 -19.19 64.18
C TYR A 96 10.32 -17.94 65.07
N ILE A 97 11.41 -17.18 65.00
CA ILE A 97 11.55 -15.90 65.72
C ILE A 97 10.54 -14.86 65.18
N ASN A 98 10.50 -14.65 63.87
CA ASN A 98 9.64 -13.63 63.25
C ASN A 98 8.15 -14.01 63.31
N ALA A 99 7.84 -15.29 63.50
CA ALA A 99 6.48 -15.77 63.76
C ALA A 99 6.10 -15.74 65.26
N GLU A 100 6.96 -15.20 66.13
CA GLU A 100 6.79 -15.16 67.60
C GLU A 100 6.59 -16.54 68.24
N MET A 101 6.98 -17.61 67.56
CA MET A 101 6.81 -18.99 68.06
C MET A 101 7.91 -19.41 69.02
N ILE A 102 9.09 -18.80 68.90
CA ILE A 102 10.27 -19.05 69.75
C ILE A 102 10.98 -17.71 69.97
N THR A 103 11.35 -17.38 71.19
CA THR A 103 12.09 -16.14 71.48
C THR A 103 13.58 -16.32 71.14
N GLN A 104 14.28 -15.22 70.87
CA GLN A 104 15.73 -15.24 70.65
C GLN A 104 16.48 -15.86 71.85
N GLU A 105 16.01 -15.61 73.07
CA GLU A 105 16.53 -16.22 74.30
C GLU A 105 16.45 -17.76 74.30
N MET A 106 15.35 -18.33 73.82
CA MET A 106 15.20 -19.78 73.73
C MET A 106 16.15 -20.41 72.72
N LEU A 107 16.46 -19.72 71.61
CA LEU A 107 17.47 -20.17 70.65
C LEU A 107 18.89 -20.08 71.20
N ASP A 108 19.20 -19.03 71.94
CA ASP A 108 20.49 -18.87 72.60
C ASP A 108 20.71 -19.96 73.69
N GLU A 109 19.65 -20.33 74.40
CA GLU A 109 19.66 -21.43 75.38
C GLU A 109 19.82 -22.81 74.70
N LEU A 110 19.15 -23.03 73.57
CA LEU A 110 19.34 -24.22 72.73
C LEU A 110 20.78 -24.29 72.17
N GLY A 111 21.36 -23.14 71.84
CA GLY A 111 22.77 -23.01 71.47
C GLY A 111 23.71 -23.44 72.59
N LYS A 112 23.46 -23.01 73.84
CA LYS A 112 24.21 -23.44 75.02
C LYS A 112 24.09 -24.95 75.26
N LEU A 113 22.87 -25.49 75.22
CA LEU A 113 22.61 -26.93 75.37
C LEU A 113 23.30 -27.76 74.29
N ARG A 114 23.43 -27.22 73.07
CA ARG A 114 24.12 -27.90 71.98
C ARG A 114 25.64 -27.91 72.14
N ILE A 115 26.22 -26.81 72.63
CA ILE A 115 27.64 -26.76 73.00
C ILE A 115 27.92 -27.74 74.15
N GLU A 116 27.00 -27.86 75.09
CA GLU A 116 27.09 -28.83 76.18
C GLU A 116 26.92 -30.28 75.69
N ALA A 117 25.99 -30.53 74.76
CA ALA A 117 25.82 -31.83 74.11
C ALA A 117 27.04 -32.24 73.26
N ALA A 118 27.75 -31.28 72.65
CA ALA A 118 28.99 -31.55 71.93
C ALA A 118 30.14 -32.03 72.84
N LYS A 119 30.01 -31.86 74.17
CA LYS A 119 30.95 -32.44 75.16
C LYS A 119 30.62 -33.90 75.50
N ILE A 120 29.42 -34.40 75.19
CA ILE A 120 28.97 -35.76 75.49
C ILE A 120 29.90 -36.83 74.90
N PRO A 121 30.36 -36.77 73.63
CA PRO A 121 31.29 -37.76 73.09
C PRO A 121 32.62 -37.81 73.86
N GLY A 122 33.08 -36.67 74.36
CA GLY A 122 34.27 -36.60 75.21
C GLY A 122 34.05 -37.21 76.60
N TYR A 123 32.85 -37.09 77.16
CA TYR A 123 32.47 -37.79 78.39
C TYR A 123 32.28 -39.29 78.17
N GLU A 124 31.75 -39.70 77.02
CA GLU A 124 31.54 -41.10 76.63
C GLU A 124 32.89 -41.83 76.46
N THR A 125 33.87 -41.17 75.85
CA THR A 125 35.24 -41.69 75.76
C THR A 125 35.87 -41.87 77.15
N LYS A 126 35.65 -40.91 78.06
CA LYS A 126 36.12 -41.03 79.45
C LYS A 126 35.42 -42.16 80.21
N ILE A 127 34.11 -42.33 80.04
CA ILE A 127 33.35 -43.41 80.66
C ILE A 127 33.85 -44.76 80.15
N GLN A 128 34.20 -44.86 78.87
CA GLN A 128 34.76 -46.07 78.28
C GLN A 128 36.15 -46.39 78.85
N ASP A 129 37.02 -45.38 78.99
CA ASP A 129 38.32 -45.53 79.66
C ASP A 129 38.18 -45.94 81.13
N ASP A 130 37.23 -45.33 81.85
CA ASP A 130 36.96 -45.67 83.26
C ASP A 130 36.35 -47.07 83.41
N ALA A 131 35.54 -47.53 82.44
CA ALA A 131 35.01 -48.89 82.40
C ALA A 131 36.13 -49.93 82.19
N LEU A 132 37.07 -49.66 81.27
CA LEU A 132 38.25 -50.50 81.08
C LEU A 132 39.09 -50.60 82.36
N LYS A 133 39.26 -49.49 83.09
CA LYS A 133 39.93 -49.50 84.42
C LYS A 133 39.14 -50.27 85.48
N MET A 134 37.81 -50.23 85.45
CA MET A 134 36.99 -51.01 86.38
C MET A 134 37.12 -52.51 86.12
N ASP A 135 37.15 -52.94 84.86
CA ASP A 135 37.39 -54.35 84.51
C ASP A 135 38.76 -54.81 85.00
N GLU A 136 39.80 -54.00 84.78
CA GLU A 136 41.16 -54.30 85.22
C GLU A 136 41.28 -54.41 86.76
N LEU A 137 40.57 -53.54 87.51
CA LEU A 137 40.47 -53.63 88.97
C LEU A 137 39.63 -54.84 89.43
N SER A 138 38.59 -55.19 88.69
CA SER A 138 37.74 -56.36 88.98
C SER A 138 38.54 -57.66 88.85
N ASP A 139 39.37 -57.78 87.82
CA ASP A 139 40.29 -58.90 87.63
C ASP A 139 41.32 -59.01 88.78
N GLN A 140 41.88 -57.88 89.23
CA GLN A 140 42.76 -57.86 90.39
C GLN A 140 42.07 -58.33 91.67
N ILE A 141 40.82 -57.92 91.91
CA ILE A 141 40.02 -58.39 93.04
C ILE A 141 39.74 -59.89 92.92
N GLY A 142 39.45 -60.39 91.72
CA GLY A 142 39.27 -61.82 91.45
C GLY A 142 40.49 -62.64 91.85
N ASN A 143 41.68 -62.19 91.45
CA ASN A 143 42.95 -62.83 91.78
C ASN A 143 43.22 -62.84 93.30
N LEU A 144 43.04 -61.70 93.97
CA LEU A 144 43.23 -61.61 95.43
C LEU A 144 42.25 -62.50 96.21
N LYS A 145 41.03 -62.65 95.71
CA LYS A 145 40.02 -63.53 96.34
C LYS A 145 40.39 -65.00 96.19
N ALA A 146 40.90 -65.41 95.02
CA ALA A 146 41.42 -66.77 94.82
C ALA A 146 42.62 -67.06 95.74
N GLU A 147 43.54 -66.11 95.89
CA GLU A 147 44.67 -66.21 96.81
C GLU A 147 44.22 -66.34 98.27
N THR A 148 43.22 -65.55 98.69
CA THR A 148 42.66 -65.62 100.05
C THR A 148 42.04 -67.00 100.34
N ILE A 149 41.33 -67.59 99.38
CA ILE A 149 40.76 -68.94 99.51
C ILE A 149 41.88 -69.99 99.65
N SER A 150 42.96 -69.85 98.86
CA SER A 150 44.12 -70.75 98.95
C SER A 150 44.76 -70.70 100.35
N LEU A 151 45.03 -69.50 100.87
CA LEU A 151 45.60 -69.32 102.21
C LEU A 151 44.69 -69.86 103.31
N GLN A 152 43.37 -69.75 103.15
CA GLN A 152 42.40 -70.25 104.11
C GLN A 152 42.34 -71.80 104.14
N ASN A 153 42.51 -72.44 102.99
CA ASN A 153 42.65 -73.90 102.91
C ASN A 153 43.94 -74.36 103.61
N GLU A 154 45.07 -73.69 103.35
CA GLU A 154 46.34 -74.00 104.02
C GLU A 154 46.24 -73.84 105.55
N LEU A 155 45.55 -72.80 106.03
CA LEU A 155 45.32 -72.60 107.47
C LEU A 155 44.49 -73.75 108.07
N THR A 156 43.48 -74.23 107.35
CA THR A 156 42.61 -75.33 107.78
C THR A 156 43.40 -76.64 107.89
N ASP A 157 44.28 -76.90 106.93
CA ASP A 157 45.17 -78.06 106.95
C ASP A 157 46.12 -78.01 108.16
N VAL A 158 46.74 -76.86 108.43
CA VAL A 158 47.62 -76.69 109.61
C VAL A 158 46.85 -76.91 110.92
N GLN A 159 45.63 -76.40 111.04
CA GLN A 159 44.79 -76.63 112.22
C GLN A 159 44.46 -78.12 112.42
N SER A 160 44.22 -78.86 111.34
CA SER A 160 43.95 -80.30 111.40
C SER A 160 45.16 -81.09 111.93
N VAL A 161 46.36 -80.72 111.49
CA VAL A 161 47.63 -81.34 111.92
C VAL A 161 47.87 -81.08 113.41
N LEU A 162 47.60 -79.87 113.89
CA LEU A 162 47.75 -79.49 115.29
C LEU A 162 46.83 -80.33 116.21
N LYS A 163 45.57 -80.48 115.81
CA LYS A 163 44.57 -81.27 116.55
C LYS A 163 44.95 -82.76 116.64
N SER A 164 45.51 -83.32 115.57
CA SER A 164 46.03 -84.69 115.56
C SER A 164 47.22 -84.88 116.51
N LYS A 165 48.12 -83.90 116.59
CA LYS A 165 49.27 -83.94 117.49
C LYS A 165 48.85 -83.87 118.97
N ASP A 166 47.87 -83.04 119.30
CA ASP A 166 47.34 -82.93 120.67
C ASP A 166 46.66 -84.24 121.13
N GLN A 167 45.95 -84.91 120.24
CA GLN A 167 45.33 -86.21 120.54
C GLN A 167 46.37 -87.30 120.83
N ALA A 168 47.46 -87.35 120.04
CA ALA A 168 48.55 -88.30 120.27
C ALA A 168 49.27 -88.08 121.61
N ILE A 169 49.34 -86.83 122.10
CA ILE A 169 49.89 -86.50 123.42
C ILE A 169 48.95 -87.00 124.54
N GLY A 170 47.63 -86.90 124.36
CA GLY A 170 46.64 -87.43 125.30
C GLY A 170 46.70 -88.96 125.44
N GLU A 171 46.79 -89.67 124.31
CA GLU A 171 46.81 -91.14 124.28
C GLU A 171 48.10 -91.74 124.90
N LEU A 172 49.23 -91.01 124.86
CA LEU A 172 50.47 -91.40 125.54
C LEU A 172 50.43 -91.15 127.06
N SER A 173 49.63 -90.18 127.52
CA SER A 173 49.45 -89.89 128.94
C SER A 173 48.57 -90.93 129.65
N GLU A 174 47.67 -91.60 128.93
CA GLU A 174 46.67 -92.51 129.50
C GLU A 174 47.15 -93.97 129.57
N ARG A 175 48.20 -94.34 128.81
CA ARG A 175 48.73 -95.71 128.72
C ARG A 175 49.71 -96.10 129.85
N ALA A 176 49.92 -95.24 130.85
CA ALA A 176 50.94 -95.41 131.89
C ALA A 176 50.48 -96.12 133.18
N THR A 177 49.21 -96.50 133.34
CA THR A 177 48.74 -97.12 134.59
C THR A 177 47.85 -98.35 134.37
N THR A 178 48.41 -99.49 134.82
CA THR A 178 47.76 -100.71 135.35
C THR A 178 47.16 -101.72 134.36
N VAL A 179 47.89 -102.81 134.17
CA VAL A 179 47.47 -104.10 133.57
C VAL A 179 47.17 -105.10 134.69
N GLY A 180 46.02 -105.76 134.60
CA GLY A 180 45.70 -107.03 135.27
C GLY A 180 44.41 -107.59 134.67
N VAL A 181 44.49 -108.68 133.90
CA VAL A 181 43.37 -109.24 133.11
C VAL A 181 42.65 -110.32 133.92
N ASP A 182 41.35 -110.09 134.16
CA ASP A 182 40.40 -110.97 134.88
C ASP A 182 39.53 -111.77 133.89
N GLN A 183 39.15 -113.00 134.22
CA GLN A 183 38.46 -113.96 133.34
C GLN A 183 37.09 -113.50 132.81
N THR A 184 36.42 -112.55 133.49
CA THR A 184 35.19 -111.89 133.02
C THR A 184 35.41 -111.05 131.76
N ILE A 185 36.65 -110.61 131.51
CA ILE A 185 37.04 -109.92 130.26
C ILE A 185 36.98 -110.88 129.08
N ILE A 186 37.20 -112.18 129.27
CA ILE A 186 37.16 -113.17 128.17
C ILE A 186 35.72 -113.44 127.73
N GLU A 187 34.77 -113.57 128.66
CA GLU A 187 33.36 -113.74 128.32
C GLU A 187 32.75 -112.47 127.71
N ALA A 188 33.10 -111.30 128.26
CA ALA A 188 32.73 -110.03 127.66
C ALA A 188 33.35 -109.85 126.26
N ARG A 189 34.60 -110.31 126.05
CA ARG A 189 35.26 -110.34 124.74
C ARG A 189 34.49 -111.22 123.77
N ASP A 190 34.09 -112.42 124.15
CA ASP A 190 33.43 -113.37 123.24
C ASP A 190 32.01 -112.92 122.86
N GLN A 191 31.27 -112.31 123.78
CA GLN A 191 29.98 -111.67 123.46
C GLN A 191 30.17 -110.48 122.51
N VAL A 192 31.20 -109.64 122.76
CA VAL A 192 31.58 -108.55 121.86
C VAL A 192 32.03 -109.07 120.50
N ILE A 193 32.71 -110.22 120.43
CA ILE A 193 33.08 -110.86 119.17
C ILE A 193 31.82 -111.29 118.41
N MET A 194 30.85 -111.95 119.07
CA MET A 194 29.60 -112.36 118.40
C MET A 194 28.79 -111.16 117.89
N ASP A 195 28.68 -110.08 118.68
CA ASP A 195 27.96 -108.87 118.27
C ASP A 195 28.71 -108.12 117.15
N LYS A 196 30.06 -108.14 117.19
CA LYS A 196 30.89 -107.64 116.08
C LYS A 196 30.73 -108.51 114.83
N ASP A 197 30.66 -109.83 114.94
CA ASP A 197 30.47 -110.72 113.79
C ASP A 197 29.10 -110.50 113.13
N ARG A 198 28.05 -110.29 113.92
CA ARG A 198 26.73 -109.86 113.40
C ARG A 198 26.81 -108.53 112.67
N THR A 199 27.50 -107.56 113.27
CA THR A 199 27.71 -106.24 112.67
C THR A 199 28.51 -106.35 111.37
N VAL A 200 29.57 -107.16 111.34
CA VAL A 200 30.39 -107.44 110.15
C VAL A 200 29.55 -108.09 109.06
N HIS A 201 28.67 -109.03 109.40
CA HIS A 201 27.76 -109.64 108.43
C HIS A 201 26.77 -108.61 107.85
N GLN A 202 26.17 -107.77 108.70
CA GLN A 202 25.27 -106.70 108.26
C GLN A 202 25.98 -105.69 107.36
N LEU A 203 27.17 -105.23 107.75
CA LEU A 203 28.01 -104.35 106.95
C LEU A 203 28.45 -105.02 105.63
N SER A 204 28.65 -106.33 105.62
CA SER A 204 28.96 -107.07 104.39
C SER A 204 27.78 -107.09 103.42
N LEU A 205 26.55 -107.25 103.92
CA LEU A 205 25.34 -107.17 103.11
C LEU A 205 25.13 -105.74 102.58
N GLU A 206 25.29 -104.73 103.43
CA GLU A 206 25.20 -103.32 103.05
C GLU A 206 26.25 -102.96 102.00
N LYS A 207 27.50 -103.39 102.17
CA LYS A 207 28.57 -103.24 101.17
C LYS A 207 28.18 -103.84 99.83
N ASN A 208 27.59 -105.04 99.81
CA ASN A 208 27.17 -105.69 98.57
C ASN A 208 26.00 -104.96 97.89
N ASN A 209 25.07 -104.42 98.67
CA ASN A 209 23.97 -103.59 98.16
C ASN A 209 24.49 -102.27 97.58
N LEU A 210 25.34 -101.54 98.33
CA LEU A 210 25.97 -100.31 97.85
C LEU A 210 26.85 -100.55 96.62
N GLN A 211 27.54 -101.68 96.53
CA GLN A 211 28.31 -102.05 95.34
C GLN A 211 27.39 -102.28 94.14
N SER A 212 26.22 -102.89 94.34
CA SER A 212 25.23 -103.12 93.29
C SER A 212 24.59 -101.80 92.83
N GLU A 213 24.24 -100.91 93.76
CA GLU A 213 23.74 -99.57 93.44
C GLU A 213 24.80 -98.73 92.71
N TYR A 214 26.06 -98.77 93.17
CA TYR A 214 27.17 -98.11 92.50
C TYR A 214 27.33 -98.61 91.06
N ASN A 215 27.27 -99.92 90.83
CA ASN A 215 27.36 -100.49 89.48
C ASN A 215 26.18 -100.03 88.59
N ARG A 216 24.96 -99.96 89.14
CA ARG A 216 23.79 -99.43 88.42
C ARG A 216 23.95 -97.96 88.06
N LEU A 217 24.32 -97.12 89.03
CA LEU A 217 24.56 -95.70 88.81
C LEU A 217 25.70 -95.44 87.83
N LYS A 218 26.72 -96.29 87.82
CA LYS A 218 27.81 -96.23 86.84
C LYS A 218 27.29 -96.47 85.42
N ILE A 219 26.47 -97.51 85.21
CA ILE A 219 25.85 -97.79 83.91
C ILE A 219 24.95 -96.62 83.46
N GLU A 220 24.13 -96.09 84.37
CA GLU A 220 23.26 -94.95 84.09
C GLU A 220 24.06 -93.70 83.72
N ARG A 221 25.13 -93.40 84.46
CA ARG A 221 26.05 -92.30 84.14
C ARG A 221 26.71 -92.48 82.78
N ASP A 222 27.16 -93.70 82.45
CA ASP A 222 27.81 -93.98 81.16
C ASP A 222 26.80 -93.84 80.00
N ALA A 223 25.55 -94.24 80.18
CA ALA A 223 24.47 -94.04 79.20
C ALA A 223 24.12 -92.55 79.02
N MET A 224 24.04 -91.78 80.13
CA MET A 224 23.83 -90.34 80.07
C MET A 224 24.99 -89.62 79.38
N ALA A 225 26.23 -90.02 79.65
CA ALA A 225 27.42 -89.47 78.99
C ALA A 225 27.38 -89.68 77.47
N GLN A 226 27.01 -90.89 77.02
CA GLN A 226 26.81 -91.17 75.58
C GLN A 226 25.70 -90.30 74.98
N HIS A 227 24.57 -90.13 75.66
CA HIS A 227 23.49 -89.27 75.18
C HIS A 227 23.91 -87.78 75.07
N VAL A 228 24.73 -87.30 76.01
CA VAL A 228 25.31 -85.94 75.94
C VAL A 228 26.23 -85.81 74.72
N GLU A 229 27.09 -86.79 74.47
CA GLU A 229 27.97 -86.80 73.30
C GLU A 229 27.17 -86.82 71.97
N GLU A 230 26.10 -87.60 71.88
CA GLU A 230 25.19 -87.59 70.73
C GLU A 230 24.46 -86.24 70.55
N MET A 231 24.05 -85.61 71.65
CA MET A 231 23.43 -84.28 71.61
C MET A 231 24.43 -83.20 71.17
N GLU A 232 25.67 -83.24 71.66
CA GLU A 232 26.73 -82.31 71.26
C GLU A 232 27.08 -82.46 69.78
N THR A 233 27.19 -83.68 69.28
CA THR A 233 27.45 -83.93 67.85
C THR A 233 26.31 -83.45 66.97
N ARG A 234 25.04 -83.70 67.36
CA ARG A 234 23.87 -83.12 66.67
C ARG A 234 23.86 -81.60 66.70
N LEU A 235 24.17 -80.98 67.85
CA LEU A 235 24.23 -79.53 67.99
C LEU A 235 25.30 -78.92 67.07
N ARG A 236 26.48 -79.54 66.98
CA ARG A 236 27.54 -79.12 66.06
C ARG A 236 27.09 -79.23 64.60
N SER A 237 26.47 -80.34 64.22
CA SER A 237 25.95 -80.54 62.86
C SER A 237 24.88 -79.50 62.50
N VAL A 238 23.88 -79.31 63.36
CA VAL A 238 22.81 -78.34 63.13
C VAL A 238 23.34 -76.91 63.07
N SER A 239 24.31 -76.56 63.92
CA SER A 239 24.94 -75.24 63.90
C SER A 239 25.72 -75.02 62.61
N SER A 240 26.47 -76.03 62.13
CA SER A 240 27.18 -75.97 60.85
C SER A 240 26.22 -75.83 59.67
N ASP A 241 25.14 -76.60 59.64
CA ASP A 241 24.13 -76.54 58.58
C ASP A 241 23.40 -75.19 58.57
N ALA A 242 23.13 -74.62 59.75
CA ALA A 242 22.51 -73.31 59.89
C ALA A 242 23.41 -72.20 59.33
N LEU A 243 24.70 -72.20 59.70
CA LEU A 243 25.69 -71.26 59.17
C LEU A 243 25.83 -71.37 57.65
N SER A 244 25.93 -72.59 57.12
CA SER A 244 26.03 -72.80 55.67
C SER A 244 24.82 -72.25 54.91
N LYS A 245 23.60 -72.45 55.44
CA LYS A 245 22.38 -71.91 54.83
C LYS A 245 22.26 -70.40 54.95
N GLU A 246 22.77 -69.83 56.04
CA GLU A 246 22.83 -68.38 56.23
C GLU A 246 23.76 -67.74 55.21
N ASP A 247 24.95 -68.32 55.01
CA ASP A 247 25.92 -67.87 54.00
C ASP A 247 25.36 -67.97 52.57
N GLU A 248 24.73 -69.11 52.22
CA GLU A 248 24.07 -69.28 50.91
C GLU A 248 22.96 -68.25 50.67
N LEU A 249 22.12 -67.99 51.69
CA LEU A 249 21.05 -67.00 51.59
C LEU A 249 21.63 -65.58 51.43
N PHE A 250 22.70 -65.27 52.16
CA PHE A 250 23.37 -63.98 52.07
C PHE A 250 23.97 -63.76 50.67
N GLU A 251 24.63 -64.78 50.11
CA GLU A 251 25.20 -64.71 48.77
C GLU A 251 24.13 -64.52 47.68
N GLU A 252 23.01 -65.25 47.78
CA GLU A 252 21.88 -65.10 46.84
C GLU A 252 21.23 -63.71 46.96
N LEU A 253 21.01 -63.20 48.18
CA LEU A 253 20.48 -61.85 48.40
C LEU A 253 21.45 -60.78 47.87
N GLN A 254 22.75 -60.95 48.06
CA GLN A 254 23.77 -60.04 47.56
C GLN A 254 23.77 -60.02 46.02
N LYS A 255 23.67 -61.19 45.39
CA LYS A 255 23.56 -61.32 43.93
C LYS A 255 22.29 -60.67 43.38
N GLN A 256 21.15 -60.84 44.05
CA GLN A 256 19.89 -60.18 43.68
C GLN A 256 19.96 -58.67 43.86
N LEU A 257 20.61 -58.18 44.92
CA LEU A 257 20.84 -56.76 45.16
C LEU A 257 21.71 -56.15 44.07
N ASP A 258 22.81 -56.81 43.68
CA ASP A 258 23.71 -56.32 42.65
C ASP A 258 23.06 -56.36 41.25
N GLY A 259 22.27 -57.40 40.96
CA GLY A 259 21.43 -57.45 39.75
C GLY A 259 20.38 -56.32 39.70
N SER A 260 19.75 -56.03 40.84
CA SER A 260 18.79 -54.92 40.96
C SER A 260 19.47 -53.56 40.79
N ARG A 261 20.66 -53.36 41.38
CA ARG A 261 21.48 -52.15 41.20
C ARG A 261 21.86 -51.93 39.75
N GLN A 262 22.30 -52.97 39.06
CA GLN A 262 22.63 -52.89 37.64
C GLN A 262 21.41 -52.53 36.79
N THR A 263 20.24 -53.10 37.11
CA THR A 263 18.98 -52.78 36.43
C THR A 263 18.60 -51.32 36.63
N VAL A 264 18.67 -50.81 37.86
CA VAL A 264 18.42 -49.40 38.18
C VAL A 264 19.41 -48.47 37.45
N PHE A 265 20.69 -48.84 37.38
CA PHE A 265 21.69 -48.08 36.64
C PHE A 265 21.35 -48.01 35.14
N ASN A 266 21.01 -49.14 34.51
CA ASN A 266 20.63 -49.18 33.10
C ASN A 266 19.37 -48.35 32.83
N LEU A 267 18.36 -48.45 33.69
CA LEU A 267 17.13 -47.66 33.57
C LEU A 267 17.38 -46.16 33.72
N ARG A 268 18.26 -45.74 34.64
CA ARG A 268 18.66 -44.33 34.77
C ARG A 268 19.33 -43.80 33.50
N ASN A 269 20.20 -44.58 32.87
CA ASN A 269 20.83 -44.18 31.62
C ASN A 269 19.80 -44.07 30.48
N GLN A 270 18.87 -45.02 30.37
CA GLN A 270 17.77 -44.94 29.39
C GLN A 270 16.88 -43.72 29.62
N VAL A 271 16.55 -43.39 30.87
CA VAL A 271 15.80 -42.18 31.20
C VAL A 271 16.56 -40.92 30.78
N ALA A 272 17.86 -40.83 31.04
CA ALA A 272 18.68 -39.70 30.62
C ALA A 272 18.72 -39.55 29.07
N GLU A 273 18.89 -40.65 28.33
CA GLU A 273 18.86 -40.64 26.86
C GLU A 273 17.48 -40.21 26.32
N HIS A 274 16.39 -40.66 26.95
CA HIS A 274 15.05 -40.24 26.59
C HIS A 274 14.78 -38.77 26.93
N GLU A 275 15.27 -38.27 28.06
CA GLU A 275 15.18 -36.85 28.43
C GLU A 275 15.92 -35.95 27.42
N ASP A 276 17.12 -36.35 26.99
CA ASP A 276 17.87 -35.66 25.95
C ASP A 276 17.14 -35.69 24.60
N THR A 277 16.54 -36.83 24.25
CA THR A 277 15.72 -36.96 23.03
C THR A 277 14.51 -36.02 23.07
N VAL A 278 13.77 -35.98 24.19
CA VAL A 278 12.62 -35.09 24.38
C VAL A 278 13.05 -33.63 24.33
N ARG A 279 14.21 -33.29 24.92
CA ARG A 279 14.76 -31.93 24.87
C ARG A 279 15.07 -31.50 23.43
N ASN A 280 15.68 -32.37 22.64
CA ASN A 280 15.98 -32.09 21.22
C ASN A 280 14.69 -31.94 20.40
N GLN A 281 13.71 -32.83 20.58
CA GLN A 281 12.40 -32.71 19.93
C GLN A 281 11.69 -31.40 20.28
N LYS A 282 11.80 -30.95 21.54
CA LYS A 282 11.23 -29.66 21.97
C LYS A 282 11.88 -28.48 21.25
N ILE A 283 13.20 -28.51 21.06
CA ILE A 283 13.93 -27.48 20.31
C ILE A 283 13.47 -27.48 18.84
N ASP A 284 13.36 -28.64 18.21
CA ASP A 284 12.89 -28.76 16.82
C ASP A 284 11.46 -28.23 16.65
N ILE A 285 10.56 -28.54 17.60
CA ILE A 285 9.18 -28.01 17.59
C ILE A 285 9.19 -26.48 17.69
N GLN A 286 10.02 -25.89 18.55
CA GLN A 286 10.14 -24.42 18.68
C GLN A 286 10.65 -23.77 17.39
N GLN A 287 11.65 -24.39 16.74
CA GLN A 287 12.15 -23.91 15.44
C GLN A 287 11.08 -24.00 14.35
N LYS A 288 10.38 -25.13 14.24
CA LYS A 288 9.27 -25.30 13.28
C LYS A 288 8.13 -24.32 13.56
N SER A 289 7.78 -24.07 14.83
CA SER A 289 6.77 -23.07 15.19
C SER A 289 7.17 -21.67 14.71
N SER A 290 8.43 -21.28 14.91
CA SER A 290 8.96 -19.99 14.46
C SER A 290 8.94 -19.88 12.93
N GLN A 291 9.23 -20.97 12.21
CA GLN A 291 9.11 -21.02 10.75
C GLN A 291 7.65 -20.87 10.28
N ILE A 292 6.70 -21.52 10.96
CA ILE A 292 5.27 -21.40 10.65
C ILE A 292 4.81 -19.95 10.82
N ASP A 293 5.21 -19.27 11.91
CA ASP A 293 4.84 -17.87 12.14
C ASP A 293 5.44 -16.94 11.07
N SER A 294 6.68 -17.18 10.67
CA SER A 294 7.30 -16.46 9.54
C SER A 294 6.55 -16.68 8.22
N LEU A 295 6.15 -17.92 7.93
CA LEU A 295 5.41 -18.25 6.71
C LEU A 295 4.00 -17.63 6.71
N LYS A 296 3.32 -17.62 7.86
CA LYS A 296 2.03 -16.93 8.01
C LYS A 296 2.15 -15.45 7.68
N LYS A 297 3.19 -14.79 8.20
CA LYS A 297 3.44 -13.37 7.90
C LYS A 297 3.70 -13.13 6.41
N GLN A 298 4.48 -14.00 5.76
CA GLN A 298 4.68 -13.93 4.31
C GLN A 298 3.38 -14.12 3.53
N ILE A 299 2.49 -15.01 3.97
CA ILE A 299 1.17 -15.19 3.34
C ILE A 299 0.32 -13.92 3.49
N GLU A 300 0.33 -13.30 4.67
CA GLU A 300 -0.39 -12.04 4.92
C GLU A 300 0.14 -10.91 4.02
N ASP A 301 1.47 -10.74 3.93
CA ASP A 301 2.11 -9.77 3.03
C ASP A 301 1.73 -10.03 1.55
N ILE A 302 1.68 -11.29 1.12
CA ILE A 302 1.28 -11.67 -0.25
C ILE A 302 -0.21 -11.39 -0.49
N GLN A 303 -1.08 -11.63 0.50
CA GLN A 303 -2.51 -11.31 0.39
C GLN A 303 -2.74 -9.80 0.25
N ASP A 304 -2.02 -8.99 1.01
CA ASP A 304 -2.07 -7.52 0.90
C ASP A 304 -1.59 -7.05 -0.47
N GLN A 305 -0.50 -7.65 -1.00
CA GLN A 305 -0.03 -7.36 -2.36
C GLN A 305 -1.06 -7.77 -3.43
N ALA A 306 -1.70 -8.93 -3.29
CA ALA A 306 -2.74 -9.38 -4.22
C ALA A 306 -3.97 -8.46 -4.19
N ALA A 307 -4.35 -7.96 -3.02
CA ALA A 307 -5.41 -6.96 -2.88
C ALA A 307 -5.04 -5.66 -3.60
N GLY A 308 -3.83 -5.15 -3.40
CA GLY A 308 -3.34 -3.97 -4.13
C GLY A 308 -3.32 -4.15 -5.65
N GLN A 309 -2.92 -5.33 -6.14
CA GLN A 309 -2.97 -5.63 -7.58
C GLN A 309 -4.41 -5.68 -8.13
N ALA A 310 -5.39 -6.11 -7.33
CA ALA A 310 -6.79 -6.08 -7.74
C ALA A 310 -7.27 -4.63 -7.92
N ASP A 311 -6.91 -3.73 -7.02
CA ASP A 311 -7.21 -2.30 -7.13
C ASP A 311 -6.55 -1.69 -8.39
N ASP A 312 -5.27 -1.98 -8.63
CA ASP A 312 -4.56 -1.56 -9.85
C ASP A 312 -5.27 -2.06 -11.11
N SER A 313 -5.76 -3.32 -11.11
CA SER A 313 -6.50 -3.89 -12.23
C SER A 313 -7.82 -3.15 -12.48
N THR A 314 -8.55 -2.77 -11.43
CA THR A 314 -9.76 -1.96 -11.58
C THR A 314 -9.46 -0.56 -12.13
N GLN A 315 -8.34 0.04 -11.71
CA GLN A 315 -7.90 1.33 -12.24
C GLN A 315 -7.53 1.25 -13.72
N VAL A 316 -6.87 0.16 -14.16
CA VAL A 316 -6.57 -0.10 -15.57
C VAL A 316 -7.84 -0.28 -16.40
N GLU A 317 -8.84 -1.00 -15.89
CA GLU A 317 -10.15 -1.17 -16.54
C GLU A 317 -10.84 0.19 -16.76
N GLU A 318 -10.81 1.07 -15.75
CA GLU A 318 -11.40 2.40 -15.82
C GLU A 318 -10.65 3.30 -16.80
N LEU A 319 -9.32 3.28 -16.79
CA LEU A 319 -8.51 4.00 -17.78
C LEU A 319 -8.77 3.51 -19.21
N ARG A 320 -8.96 2.20 -19.42
CA ARG A 320 -9.33 1.66 -20.73
C ARG A 320 -10.68 2.16 -21.20
N LYS A 321 -11.69 2.24 -20.32
CA LYS A 321 -12.99 2.85 -20.66
C LYS A 321 -12.83 4.33 -21.05
N GLN A 322 -12.03 5.09 -20.29
CA GLN A 322 -11.77 6.50 -20.61
C GLN A 322 -11.09 6.69 -21.97
N ILE A 323 -10.12 5.82 -22.31
CA ILE A 323 -9.48 5.82 -23.63
C ILE A 323 -10.51 5.51 -24.71
N HIS A 324 -11.32 4.46 -24.53
CA HIS A 324 -12.31 4.09 -25.52
C HIS A 324 -13.33 5.20 -25.78
N GLN A 325 -13.78 5.88 -24.72
CA GLN A 325 -14.65 7.05 -24.81
C GLN A 325 -13.99 8.22 -25.56
N ARG A 326 -12.71 8.47 -25.30
CA ARG A 326 -11.91 9.50 -25.98
C ARG A 326 -11.72 9.18 -27.47
N ASP A 327 -11.55 7.91 -27.81
CA ASP A 327 -11.45 7.47 -29.21
C ASP A 327 -12.77 7.68 -29.96
N GLU A 328 -13.91 7.33 -29.34
CA GLU A 328 -15.25 7.61 -29.91
C GLU A 328 -15.48 9.13 -30.10
N ASP A 329 -15.08 9.94 -29.13
CA ASP A 329 -15.17 11.40 -29.23
C ASP A 329 -14.27 11.95 -30.36
N MET A 330 -13.06 11.41 -30.52
CA MET A 330 -12.16 11.77 -31.63
C MET A 330 -12.76 11.38 -32.99
N GLU A 331 -13.37 10.21 -33.10
CA GLU A 331 -14.02 9.76 -34.35
C GLU A 331 -15.17 10.69 -34.72
N ARG A 332 -16.03 11.06 -33.76
CA ARG A 332 -17.08 12.07 -33.97
C ARG A 332 -16.53 13.44 -34.34
N LEU A 333 -15.45 13.88 -33.70
CA LEU A 333 -14.79 15.14 -34.06
C LEU A 333 -14.22 15.10 -35.48
N ALA A 334 -13.66 13.96 -35.90
CA ALA A 334 -13.15 13.76 -37.25
C ALA A 334 -14.28 13.79 -38.30
N GLU A 335 -15.42 13.14 -38.03
CA GLU A 335 -16.62 13.21 -38.87
C GLU A 335 -17.11 14.66 -39.01
N ASN A 336 -17.26 15.38 -37.90
CA ASN A 336 -17.65 16.80 -37.90
C ASN A 336 -16.65 17.67 -38.69
N MET A 337 -15.35 17.39 -38.58
CA MET A 337 -14.35 18.11 -39.37
C MET A 337 -14.51 17.86 -40.87
N VAL A 338 -14.82 16.64 -41.29
CA VAL A 338 -15.07 16.31 -42.70
C VAL A 338 -16.32 17.05 -43.21
N GLU A 339 -17.40 17.07 -42.44
CA GLU A 339 -18.62 17.82 -42.78
C GLU A 339 -18.33 19.31 -42.93
N LEU A 340 -17.64 19.92 -41.94
CA LEU A 340 -17.25 21.33 -42.01
C LEU A 340 -16.33 21.63 -43.18
N GLN A 341 -15.40 20.73 -43.53
CA GLN A 341 -14.54 20.88 -44.69
C GLN A 341 -15.34 20.88 -46.00
N GLN A 342 -16.36 20.02 -46.10
CA GLN A 342 -17.25 19.96 -47.25
C GLN A 342 -18.12 21.23 -47.35
N ASP A 343 -18.62 21.73 -46.23
CA ASP A 343 -19.36 22.99 -46.16
C ASP A 343 -18.50 24.18 -46.58
N ILE A 344 -17.24 24.26 -46.11
CA ILE A 344 -16.28 25.28 -46.53
C ILE A 344 -16.08 25.23 -48.04
N SER A 345 -15.83 24.04 -48.61
CA SER A 345 -15.63 23.89 -50.06
C SER A 345 -16.87 24.31 -50.86
N SER A 346 -18.07 23.98 -50.37
CA SER A 346 -19.32 24.44 -50.98
C SER A 346 -19.45 25.97 -50.93
N LYS A 347 -19.12 26.58 -49.80
CA LYS A 347 -19.16 28.05 -49.62
C LYS A 347 -18.10 28.76 -50.46
N GLU A 348 -16.91 28.19 -50.63
CA GLU A 348 -15.89 28.71 -51.55
C GLU A 348 -16.36 28.68 -53.01
N GLN A 349 -17.05 27.62 -53.44
CA GLN A 349 -17.66 27.56 -54.77
C GLN A 349 -18.77 28.60 -54.95
N GLU A 350 -19.61 28.80 -53.93
CA GLU A 350 -20.64 29.85 -53.94
C GLU A 350 -20.01 31.24 -54.04
N ALA A 351 -18.97 31.52 -53.26
CA ALA A 351 -18.21 32.76 -53.32
C ALA A 351 -17.59 32.99 -54.70
N HIS A 352 -17.02 31.96 -55.33
CA HIS A 352 -16.49 32.05 -56.69
C HIS A 352 -17.57 32.38 -57.72
N LYS A 353 -18.75 31.76 -57.63
CA LYS A 353 -19.87 32.09 -58.52
C LYS A 353 -20.31 33.54 -58.35
N LEU A 354 -20.46 33.99 -57.10
CA LEU A 354 -20.79 35.38 -56.80
C LEU A 354 -19.72 36.34 -57.34
N GLN A 355 -18.43 36.00 -57.22
CA GLN A 355 -17.34 36.79 -57.79
C GLN A 355 -17.45 36.88 -59.32
N THR A 356 -17.70 35.77 -60.02
CA THR A 356 -17.92 35.78 -61.48
C THR A 356 -19.11 36.68 -61.85
N THR A 357 -20.21 36.61 -61.10
CA THR A 357 -21.37 37.49 -61.35
C THR A 357 -21.03 38.96 -61.13
N VAL A 358 -20.23 39.29 -60.10
CA VAL A 358 -19.74 40.66 -59.88
C VAL A 358 -18.87 41.13 -61.05
N ASP A 359 -17.96 40.29 -61.54
CA ASP A 359 -17.09 40.62 -62.67
C ASP A 359 -17.91 40.85 -63.96
N GLU A 360 -18.91 40.00 -64.21
CA GLU A 360 -19.87 40.18 -65.32
C GLU A 360 -20.66 41.48 -65.20
N MET A 361 -21.15 41.81 -64.00
CA MET A 361 -21.85 43.08 -63.75
C MET A 361 -20.92 44.28 -63.94
N MET A 362 -19.66 44.20 -63.52
CA MET A 362 -18.68 45.27 -63.77
C MET A 362 -18.42 45.46 -65.27
N LEU A 363 -18.36 44.39 -66.07
CA LEU A 363 -18.22 44.47 -67.52
C LEU A 363 -19.44 45.14 -68.16
N GLN A 364 -20.65 44.71 -67.79
CA GLN A 364 -21.90 45.33 -68.26
C GLN A 364 -21.96 46.81 -67.87
N PHE A 365 -21.50 47.17 -66.68
CA PHE A 365 -21.45 48.56 -66.24
C PHE A 365 -20.50 49.38 -67.12
N ALA A 366 -19.30 48.86 -67.41
CA ALA A 366 -18.35 49.52 -68.31
C ALA A 366 -18.90 49.68 -69.74
N GLU A 367 -19.61 48.67 -70.27
CA GLU A 367 -20.30 48.77 -71.57
C GLU A 367 -21.38 49.85 -71.56
N LYS A 368 -22.23 49.89 -70.52
CA LYS A 368 -23.28 50.92 -70.39
C LYS A 368 -22.71 52.32 -70.19
N GLU A 369 -21.59 52.45 -69.49
CA GLU A 369 -20.91 53.74 -69.33
C GLU A 369 -20.31 54.23 -70.65
N ALA A 370 -19.78 53.32 -71.49
CA ALA A 370 -19.33 53.64 -72.84
C ALA A 370 -20.49 54.05 -73.77
N GLU A 371 -21.62 53.32 -73.76
CA GLU A 371 -22.83 53.69 -74.51
C GLU A 371 -23.34 55.08 -74.09
N LEU A 372 -23.36 55.38 -72.79
CA LEU A 372 -23.76 56.70 -72.28
C LEU A 372 -22.82 57.82 -72.76
N GLN A 373 -21.51 57.55 -72.82
CA GLN A 373 -20.55 58.52 -73.33
C GLN A 373 -20.74 58.77 -74.83
N GLU A 374 -20.98 57.72 -75.62
CA GLU A 374 -21.27 57.86 -77.06
C GLU A 374 -22.57 58.66 -77.30
N LEU A 375 -23.61 58.40 -76.52
CA LEU A 375 -24.86 59.16 -76.59
C LEU A 375 -24.66 60.65 -76.23
N ARG A 376 -23.79 60.96 -75.24
CA ARG A 376 -23.42 62.35 -74.93
C ARG A 376 -22.72 63.04 -76.09
N ASP A 377 -21.74 62.37 -76.70
CA ASP A 377 -20.99 62.93 -77.84
C ASP A 377 -21.91 63.18 -79.06
N ILE A 378 -22.86 62.28 -79.32
CA ILE A 378 -23.88 62.46 -80.37
C ILE A 378 -24.78 63.65 -80.05
N SER A 379 -25.26 63.75 -78.79
CA SER A 379 -26.07 64.88 -78.35
C SER A 379 -25.34 66.20 -78.54
N GLU A 380 -24.07 66.30 -78.10
CA GLU A 380 -23.27 67.52 -78.23
C GLU A 380 -23.09 67.93 -79.69
N LYS A 381 -22.75 66.99 -80.58
CA LYS A 381 -22.69 67.23 -82.03
C LYS A 381 -24.01 67.76 -82.59
N SER A 382 -25.13 67.13 -82.25
CA SER A 382 -26.45 67.58 -82.70
C SER A 382 -26.79 68.98 -82.19
N THR A 383 -26.37 69.32 -80.96
CA THR A 383 -26.56 70.67 -80.39
C THR A 383 -25.75 71.71 -81.18
N THR A 384 -24.49 71.42 -81.50
CA THR A 384 -23.66 72.34 -82.31
C THR A 384 -24.16 72.49 -83.74
N GLU A 385 -24.69 71.43 -84.37
CA GLU A 385 -25.34 71.54 -85.69
C GLU A 385 -26.61 72.40 -85.61
N ARG A 386 -27.40 72.27 -84.54
CA ARG A 386 -28.59 73.08 -84.31
C ARG A 386 -28.25 74.57 -84.22
N GLU A 387 -27.25 74.93 -83.42
CA GLU A 387 -26.77 76.32 -83.29
C GLU A 387 -26.33 76.90 -84.64
N LYS A 388 -25.62 76.09 -85.45
CA LYS A 388 -25.15 76.51 -86.77
C LYS A 388 -26.29 76.74 -87.77
N VAL A 389 -27.34 75.92 -87.71
CA VAL A 389 -28.56 76.12 -88.53
C VAL A 389 -29.35 77.34 -88.03
N GLU A 390 -29.41 77.56 -86.72
CA GLU A 390 -30.08 78.72 -86.11
C GLU A 390 -29.40 80.04 -86.53
N GLU A 391 -28.06 80.06 -86.57
CA GLU A 391 -27.27 81.20 -87.07
C GLU A 391 -27.51 81.46 -88.57
N GLN A 392 -27.55 80.40 -89.40
CA GLN A 392 -27.87 80.53 -90.83
C GLN A 392 -29.30 81.03 -91.07
N MET A 393 -30.25 80.64 -90.22
CA MET A 393 -31.63 81.13 -90.27
C MET A 393 -31.70 82.63 -89.99
N LEU A 394 -31.00 83.12 -88.97
CA LEU A 394 -30.94 84.55 -88.63
C LEU A 394 -30.36 85.39 -89.78
N GLU A 395 -29.26 84.95 -90.41
CA GLU A 395 -28.70 85.64 -91.58
C GLU A 395 -29.68 85.72 -92.76
N LYS A 396 -30.46 84.65 -92.98
CA LYS A 396 -31.47 84.62 -94.05
C LYS A 396 -32.67 85.50 -93.72
N GLN A 397 -33.07 85.56 -92.46
CA GLN A 397 -34.14 86.44 -91.97
C GLN A 397 -33.76 87.92 -92.20
N ASP A 398 -32.55 88.32 -91.82
CA ASP A 398 -32.02 89.68 -92.03
C ASP A 398 -31.98 90.04 -93.53
N SER A 399 -31.58 89.09 -94.39
CA SER A 399 -31.58 89.29 -95.84
C SER A 399 -32.99 89.48 -96.41
N ILE A 400 -34.00 88.79 -95.88
CA ILE A 400 -35.40 88.95 -96.31
C ILE A 400 -35.92 90.34 -95.90
N GLU A 401 -35.54 90.81 -94.72
CA GLU A 401 -35.98 92.09 -94.20
C GLU A 401 -35.39 93.28 -95.00
N ASP A 402 -34.10 93.21 -95.37
CA ASP A 402 -33.47 94.20 -96.29
C ASP A 402 -34.12 94.18 -97.69
N LEU A 403 -34.43 92.99 -98.22
CA LEU A 403 -35.10 92.85 -99.52
C LEU A 403 -36.53 93.42 -99.50
N LYS A 404 -37.27 93.23 -98.41
CA LYS A 404 -38.60 93.83 -98.24
C LYS A 404 -38.52 95.36 -98.23
N ALA A 405 -37.59 95.93 -97.47
CA ALA A 405 -37.40 97.38 -97.40
C ALA A 405 -37.10 97.99 -98.78
N ARG A 406 -36.21 97.35 -99.56
CA ARG A 406 -35.90 97.80 -100.93
C ARG A 406 -37.06 97.68 -101.91
N LEU A 407 -37.89 96.65 -101.76
CA LEU A 407 -39.08 96.47 -102.59
C LEU A 407 -40.10 97.59 -102.34
N GLU A 408 -40.30 97.93 -101.07
CA GLU A 408 -41.27 98.96 -100.66
C GLU A 408 -40.84 100.37 -101.10
N GLU A 409 -39.55 100.67 -100.99
CA GLU A 409 -38.97 101.92 -101.50
C GLU A 409 -39.12 102.04 -103.03
N SER A 410 -38.82 100.97 -103.78
CA SER A 410 -38.94 100.98 -105.24
C SER A 410 -40.40 101.07 -105.71
N ASN A 411 -41.36 100.49 -104.98
CA ASN A 411 -42.79 100.65 -105.25
C ASN A 411 -43.27 102.08 -105.03
N LYS A 412 -42.73 102.76 -104.02
CA LYS A 412 -43.05 104.17 -103.75
C LYS A 412 -42.56 105.07 -104.89
N GLU A 413 -41.31 104.90 -105.32
CA GLU A 413 -40.74 105.65 -106.45
C GLU A 413 -41.51 105.42 -107.75
N LEU A 414 -41.94 104.17 -108.02
CA LEU A 414 -42.72 103.82 -109.20
C LEU A 414 -44.08 104.53 -109.22
N ASN A 415 -44.77 104.61 -108.08
CA ASN A 415 -46.06 105.29 -107.99
C ASN A 415 -45.93 106.81 -108.11
N GLU A 416 -44.87 107.39 -107.54
CA GLU A 416 -44.58 108.82 -107.68
C GLU A 416 -44.32 109.20 -109.15
N THR A 417 -43.49 108.43 -109.85
CA THR A 417 -43.21 108.64 -111.28
C THR A 417 -44.44 108.46 -112.16
N LYS A 418 -45.28 107.45 -111.88
CA LYS A 418 -46.55 107.23 -112.59
C LYS A 418 -47.52 108.40 -112.43
N ASN A 419 -47.60 108.97 -111.23
CA ASN A 419 -48.46 110.11 -110.95
C ASN A 419 -47.97 111.39 -111.63
N THR A 420 -46.65 111.65 -111.66
CA THR A 420 -46.10 112.80 -112.38
C THR A 420 -46.40 112.75 -113.89
N LEU A 421 -46.29 111.57 -114.51
CA LEU A 421 -46.59 111.37 -115.93
C LEU A 421 -48.08 111.69 -116.24
N LEU A 422 -48.98 111.20 -115.40
CA LEU A 422 -50.43 111.42 -115.52
C LEU A 422 -50.83 112.90 -115.37
N THR A 423 -50.15 113.65 -114.49
CA THR A 423 -50.37 115.10 -114.37
C THR A 423 -49.88 115.88 -115.59
N MET A 424 -48.78 115.47 -116.20
CA MET A 424 -48.23 116.16 -117.37
C MET A 424 -49.04 115.87 -118.66
N GLU A 425 -49.62 114.67 -118.81
CA GLU A 425 -50.52 114.36 -119.94
C GLU A 425 -51.81 115.18 -119.95
N LYS A 426 -52.35 115.54 -118.78
CA LYS A 426 -53.57 116.37 -118.69
C LYS A 426 -53.35 117.86 -119.00
N GLN A 427 -52.12 118.36 -118.97
CA GLN A 427 -51.82 119.78 -119.15
C GLN A 427 -51.32 120.16 -120.57
N GLY A 428 -51.12 119.19 -121.47
CA GLY A 428 -50.86 119.47 -122.89
C GLY A 428 -49.57 120.24 -123.19
N THR A 429 -48.59 120.23 -122.27
CA THR A 429 -47.32 120.98 -122.35
C THR A 429 -46.08 120.11 -122.50
N ILE A 430 -46.20 118.86 -122.96
CA ILE A 430 -45.03 117.96 -123.09
C ILE A 430 -44.54 117.84 -124.54
N SER A 431 -43.25 118.05 -124.73
CA SER A 431 -42.53 117.90 -126.00
C SER A 431 -42.27 116.41 -126.29
N SER A 432 -42.25 116.01 -127.57
CA SER A 432 -42.04 114.62 -127.99
C SER A 432 -40.74 113.99 -127.48
N GLU A 433 -39.72 114.80 -127.19
CA GLU A 433 -38.43 114.36 -126.65
C GLU A 433 -38.54 113.99 -125.14
N GLU A 434 -39.28 114.78 -124.36
CA GLU A 434 -39.49 114.52 -122.92
C GLU A 434 -40.40 113.30 -122.71
N LYS A 435 -41.40 113.12 -123.58
CA LYS A 435 -42.24 111.91 -123.60
C LYS A 435 -41.40 110.65 -123.84
N TYR A 436 -40.47 110.68 -124.79
CA TYR A 436 -39.61 109.53 -125.09
C TYR A 436 -38.67 109.19 -123.92
N GLN A 437 -38.14 110.20 -123.24
CA GLN A 437 -37.24 109.98 -122.10
C GLN A 437 -37.97 109.36 -120.90
N TYR A 438 -39.21 109.81 -120.61
CA TYR A 438 -40.04 109.18 -119.58
C TYR A 438 -40.50 107.77 -119.97
N GLU A 439 -40.81 107.50 -121.24
CA GLU A 439 -41.11 106.15 -121.73
C GLU A 439 -39.91 105.20 -121.61
N LEU A 440 -38.69 105.70 -121.85
CA LEU A 440 -37.46 104.92 -121.71
C LEU A 440 -37.15 104.56 -120.26
N ASP A 441 -37.35 105.50 -119.33
CA ASP A 441 -37.18 105.24 -117.89
C ASP A 441 -38.29 104.32 -117.34
N ILE A 442 -39.53 104.43 -117.84
CA ILE A 442 -40.59 103.45 -117.57
C ILE A 442 -40.20 102.05 -118.07
N GLN A 443 -39.57 101.92 -119.24
CA GLN A 443 -39.09 100.62 -119.74
C GLN A 443 -37.98 100.02 -118.87
N LYS A 444 -37.02 100.84 -118.40
CA LYS A 444 -35.96 100.37 -117.50
C LYS A 444 -36.52 99.94 -116.14
N MET A 445 -37.46 100.71 -115.59
CA MET A 445 -38.17 100.38 -114.35
C MET A 445 -38.97 99.09 -114.50
N ARG A 446 -39.70 98.89 -115.61
CA ARG A 446 -40.41 97.63 -115.91
C ARG A 446 -39.47 96.43 -115.96
N LYS A 447 -38.29 96.56 -116.58
CA LYS A 447 -37.29 95.46 -116.60
C LYS A 447 -36.74 95.13 -115.21
N LYS A 448 -36.57 96.12 -114.34
CA LYS A 448 -36.16 95.89 -112.94
C LYS A 448 -37.26 95.18 -112.15
N VAL A 449 -38.51 95.62 -112.30
CA VAL A 449 -39.69 94.98 -111.68
C VAL A 449 -39.84 93.54 -112.16
N ASP A 450 -39.73 93.27 -113.47
CA ASP A 450 -39.83 91.90 -114.01
C ASP A 450 -38.73 90.97 -113.50
N ASN A 451 -37.50 91.47 -113.31
CA ASN A 451 -36.42 90.66 -112.74
C ASN A 451 -36.64 90.35 -111.26
N LEU A 452 -37.13 91.32 -110.48
CA LEU A 452 -37.50 91.12 -109.07
C LEU A 452 -38.69 90.17 -108.94
N ASN A 453 -39.69 90.29 -109.82
CA ASN A 453 -40.86 89.42 -109.80
C ASN A 453 -40.52 87.98 -110.23
N LYS A 454 -39.53 87.81 -111.13
CA LYS A 454 -38.97 86.48 -111.47
C LYS A 454 -38.19 85.87 -110.31
N THR A 455 -37.46 86.66 -109.53
CA THR A 455 -36.75 86.15 -108.35
C THR A 455 -37.74 85.78 -107.24
N LEU A 456 -38.78 86.59 -107.01
CA LEU A 456 -39.87 86.26 -106.08
C LEU A 456 -40.59 84.97 -106.47
N LYS A 457 -41.00 84.83 -107.74
CA LYS A 457 -41.62 83.59 -108.25
C LYS A 457 -40.68 82.37 -108.19
N SER A 458 -39.36 82.55 -108.29
CA SER A 458 -38.41 81.45 -108.12
C SER A 458 -38.30 80.98 -106.67
N VAL A 459 -38.45 81.89 -105.71
CA VAL A 459 -38.44 81.59 -104.28
C VAL A 459 -39.78 80.94 -103.86
N GLU A 460 -40.90 81.42 -104.40
CA GLU A 460 -42.21 80.79 -104.22
C GLU A 460 -42.28 79.39 -104.86
N ALA A 461 -41.67 79.21 -106.05
CA ALA A 461 -41.58 77.89 -106.68
C ALA A 461 -40.68 76.92 -105.90
N PHE A 462 -39.64 77.41 -105.22
CA PHE A 462 -38.77 76.62 -104.35
C PHE A 462 -39.51 76.14 -103.10
N LEU A 463 -40.27 77.02 -102.43
CA LEU A 463 -41.08 76.64 -101.26
C LEU A 463 -42.25 75.71 -101.63
N ASN A 464 -42.84 75.86 -102.82
CA ASN A 464 -43.88 74.96 -103.32
C ASN A 464 -43.37 73.60 -103.82
N THR A 465 -42.06 73.42 -103.97
CA THR A 465 -41.45 72.14 -104.35
C THR A 465 -40.89 71.36 -103.16
N ASP A 466 -40.76 71.97 -101.97
CA ASP A 466 -40.39 71.25 -100.75
C ASP A 466 -41.59 70.43 -100.22
N PRO A 467 -41.51 69.10 -100.21
CA PRO A 467 -42.60 68.24 -99.75
C PRO A 467 -42.96 68.46 -98.28
N LYS A 468 -41.98 68.86 -97.43
CA LYS A 468 -42.21 69.10 -95.99
C LYS A 468 -43.01 70.38 -95.76
N TYR A 469 -42.71 71.42 -96.52
CA TYR A 469 -43.48 72.67 -96.47
C TYR A 469 -44.92 72.44 -96.94
N ARG A 470 -45.13 71.64 -97.98
CA ARG A 470 -46.49 71.25 -98.42
C ARG A 470 -47.27 70.45 -97.37
N VAL A 471 -46.62 69.56 -96.61
CA VAL A 471 -47.27 68.84 -95.49
C VAL A 471 -47.77 69.84 -94.45
N LEU A 472 -46.93 70.79 -94.04
CA LEU A 472 -47.30 71.82 -93.07
C LEU A 472 -48.41 72.75 -93.59
N TYR A 473 -48.33 73.15 -94.86
CA TYR A 473 -49.34 73.98 -95.51
C TYR A 473 -50.71 73.28 -95.54
N LEU A 474 -50.76 72.01 -95.98
CA LEU A 474 -52.02 71.25 -96.04
C LEU A 474 -52.62 71.03 -94.64
N LEU A 475 -51.79 70.74 -93.63
CA LEU A 475 -52.26 70.60 -92.25
C LEU A 475 -52.86 71.89 -91.68
N ASN A 476 -52.34 73.05 -92.10
CA ASN A 476 -52.84 74.35 -91.69
C ASN A 476 -54.10 74.77 -92.46
N ASP A 477 -54.19 74.48 -93.77
CA ASP A 477 -55.35 74.84 -94.62
C ASP A 477 -56.62 74.08 -94.21
N PHE A 478 -56.51 72.80 -93.89
CA PHE A 478 -57.67 71.98 -93.53
C PHE A 478 -58.08 72.10 -92.04
N GLN A 479 -57.23 72.70 -91.19
CA GLN A 479 -57.44 72.91 -89.74
C GLN A 479 -58.02 71.70 -88.99
N ARG A 480 -57.67 70.48 -89.41
CA ARG A 480 -58.12 69.23 -88.81
C ARG A 480 -57.00 68.18 -88.85
N PRO A 481 -56.99 67.22 -87.92
CA PRO A 481 -56.08 66.09 -88.00
C PRO A 481 -56.32 65.32 -89.30
N MET A 482 -55.27 65.06 -90.07
CA MET A 482 -55.36 64.29 -91.32
C MET A 482 -54.74 62.92 -91.17
N ALA A 483 -55.36 61.91 -91.77
CA ALA A 483 -54.78 60.58 -91.82
C ALA A 483 -53.56 60.57 -92.75
N LYS A 484 -52.53 59.80 -92.39
CA LYS A 484 -51.32 59.63 -93.20
C LYS A 484 -51.59 59.24 -94.67
N GLU A 485 -52.56 58.35 -94.86
CA GLU A 485 -53.04 57.89 -96.18
C GLU A 485 -53.67 59.04 -97.01
N GLU A 486 -54.33 59.99 -96.34
CA GLU A 486 -54.97 61.15 -96.95
C GLU A 486 -53.91 62.18 -97.39
N LEU A 487 -52.92 62.44 -96.53
CA LEU A 487 -51.78 63.30 -96.83
C LEU A 487 -50.95 62.79 -98.01
N SER A 488 -50.65 61.49 -98.05
CA SER A 488 -49.92 60.86 -99.16
C SER A 488 -50.64 61.07 -100.51
N LYS A 489 -51.98 60.94 -100.54
CA LYS A 489 -52.79 61.19 -101.75
C LYS A 489 -52.80 62.66 -102.16
N MET A 490 -52.97 63.58 -101.21
CA MET A 490 -52.98 65.02 -101.50
C MET A 490 -51.62 65.54 -102.01
N LEU A 491 -50.53 64.99 -101.49
CA LEU A 491 -49.17 65.34 -101.91
C LEU A 491 -48.74 64.63 -103.21
N ASN A 492 -49.53 63.65 -103.67
CA ASN A 492 -49.24 62.80 -104.83
C ASN A 492 -47.87 62.09 -104.73
N VAL A 493 -47.54 61.55 -103.56
CA VAL A 493 -46.28 60.80 -103.28
C VAL A 493 -46.59 59.46 -102.58
N PRO A 494 -45.74 58.41 -102.77
CA PRO A 494 -45.93 57.13 -102.09
C PRO A 494 -45.96 57.27 -100.57
N GLU A 495 -46.70 56.38 -99.90
CA GLU A 495 -46.94 56.48 -98.46
C GLU A 495 -45.64 56.34 -97.64
N GLU A 496 -44.65 55.56 -98.09
CA GLU A 496 -43.35 55.48 -97.40
C GLU A 496 -42.60 56.82 -97.42
N VAL A 497 -42.71 57.55 -98.53
CA VAL A 497 -42.06 58.85 -98.70
C VAL A 497 -42.76 59.91 -97.85
N ALA A 498 -44.10 59.91 -97.82
CA ALA A 498 -44.87 60.75 -96.90
C ALA A 498 -44.51 60.43 -95.43
N SER A 499 -44.37 59.15 -95.08
CA SER A 499 -43.95 58.70 -93.73
C SER A 499 -42.64 59.33 -93.30
N LYS A 500 -41.66 59.38 -94.22
CA LYS A 500 -40.35 59.95 -93.94
C LYS A 500 -40.44 61.44 -93.65
N TYR A 501 -41.23 62.18 -94.43
CA TYR A 501 -41.44 63.61 -94.18
C TYR A 501 -42.17 63.87 -92.87
N ILE A 502 -43.17 63.04 -92.54
CA ILE A 502 -43.90 63.12 -91.27
C ILE A 502 -42.96 62.81 -90.10
N PHE A 503 -42.17 61.74 -90.17
CA PHE A 503 -41.21 61.40 -89.12
C PHE A 503 -40.20 62.52 -88.89
N GLU A 504 -39.65 63.10 -89.96
CA GLU A 504 -38.71 64.21 -89.85
C GLU A 504 -39.39 65.46 -89.26
N LEU A 505 -40.62 65.80 -89.68
CA LEU A 505 -41.37 66.95 -89.13
C LEU A 505 -41.79 66.76 -87.67
N ASP A 506 -42.16 65.55 -87.27
CA ASP A 506 -42.47 65.17 -85.88
C ASP A 506 -41.21 65.19 -85.01
N TYR A 507 -40.09 64.70 -85.54
CA TYR A 507 -38.78 64.79 -84.90
C TYR A 507 -38.38 66.24 -84.60
N PHE A 508 -38.67 67.18 -85.52
CA PHE A 508 -38.45 68.61 -85.30
C PHE A 508 -39.58 69.31 -84.53
N GLY A 509 -40.65 68.60 -84.16
CA GLY A 509 -41.74 69.11 -83.32
C GLY A 509 -42.73 70.03 -84.01
N TYR A 510 -42.76 70.08 -85.35
CA TYR A 510 -43.69 70.93 -86.13
C TYR A 510 -45.08 70.31 -86.33
N ILE A 511 -45.21 69.02 -86.06
CA ILE A 511 -46.44 68.26 -86.10
C ILE A 511 -46.49 67.32 -84.91
N ARG A 512 -47.66 66.77 -84.60
CA ARG A 512 -47.86 65.74 -83.60
C ARG A 512 -48.61 64.57 -84.21
N GLN A 513 -48.16 63.36 -83.91
CA GLN A 513 -48.80 62.13 -84.35
C GLN A 513 -49.67 61.56 -83.24
N ASN A 514 -50.96 61.32 -83.53
CA ASN A 514 -51.89 60.61 -82.66
C ASN A 514 -52.35 59.33 -83.36
N ILE A 515 -52.31 58.19 -82.66
CA ILE A 515 -52.77 56.91 -83.18
C ILE A 515 -54.16 56.64 -82.60
N ASP A 516 -55.17 56.62 -83.45
CA ASP A 516 -56.55 56.27 -83.08
C ASP A 516 -57.08 55.16 -84.00
N ALA A 517 -57.66 54.12 -83.41
CA ALA A 517 -58.17 52.92 -84.10
C ALA A 517 -57.21 52.27 -85.12
N GLY A 518 -55.89 52.31 -84.87
CA GLY A 518 -54.87 51.72 -85.75
C GLY A 518 -54.50 52.55 -86.98
N LYS A 519 -55.03 53.78 -87.10
CA LYS A 519 -54.62 54.76 -88.12
C LYS A 519 -53.85 55.92 -87.46
N THR A 520 -52.79 56.38 -88.12
CA THR A 520 -52.00 57.52 -87.65
C THR A 520 -52.58 58.83 -88.20
N PHE A 521 -53.05 59.68 -87.31
CA PHE A 521 -53.49 61.05 -87.59
C PHE A 521 -52.41 62.04 -87.23
N ILE A 522 -52.29 63.07 -88.04
CA ILE A 522 -51.24 64.08 -87.94
C ILE A 522 -51.90 65.44 -87.77
N GLU A 523 -51.47 66.19 -86.77
CA GLU A 523 -51.91 67.56 -86.50
C GLU A 523 -50.71 68.52 -86.48
N SER A 524 -50.88 69.76 -86.94
CA SER A 524 -49.81 70.76 -86.83
C SER A 524 -49.76 71.32 -85.42
N THR A 525 -48.55 71.48 -84.87
CA THR A 525 -48.31 72.09 -83.55
C THR A 525 -48.04 73.59 -83.64
N ALA A 526 -47.92 74.16 -84.85
CA ALA A 526 -47.61 75.56 -85.10
C ALA A 526 -48.72 76.26 -85.89
N LEU A 527 -49.25 77.38 -85.37
CA LEU A 527 -50.13 78.29 -86.10
C LEU A 527 -49.30 79.04 -87.15
N LEU A 528 -49.32 78.59 -88.39
CA LEU A 528 -48.72 79.32 -89.51
C LEU A 528 -49.79 80.26 -90.09
N THR A 529 -49.57 81.57 -90.04
CA THR A 529 -50.42 82.52 -90.76
C THR A 529 -50.20 82.35 -92.27
N PRO A 530 -51.24 82.08 -93.09
CA PRO A 530 -51.06 81.89 -94.52
C PRO A 530 -50.54 83.18 -95.18
N PRO A 531 -49.67 83.09 -96.21
CA PRO A 531 -49.39 84.23 -97.06
C PRO A 531 -50.66 84.55 -97.85
N LEU A 532 -51.10 85.81 -97.78
CA LEU A 532 -52.26 86.37 -98.49
C LEU A 532 -52.27 85.90 -99.96
N SER A 533 -53.15 84.94 -100.26
CA SER A 533 -53.57 84.68 -101.63
C SER A 533 -54.39 85.88 -102.09
N TYR A 534 -53.87 86.66 -103.03
CA TYR A 534 -54.73 87.50 -103.86
C TYR A 534 -55.55 86.56 -104.74
N GLU A 535 -56.78 86.28 -104.32
CA GLU A 535 -57.81 85.81 -105.22
C GLU A 535 -58.13 86.93 -106.21
N ASP A 536 -58.10 86.61 -107.50
CA ASP A 536 -58.71 87.39 -108.56
C ASP A 536 -60.22 87.51 -108.29
N GLU A 537 -60.66 88.64 -107.74
CA GLU A 537 -62.05 89.08 -107.84
C GLU A 537 -62.33 89.51 -109.29
N ASN A 538 -62.77 88.57 -110.12
CA ASN A 538 -63.55 88.88 -111.32
C ASN A 538 -65.01 89.09 -110.89
N GLU A 539 -65.49 90.33 -110.87
CA GLU A 539 -66.91 90.62 -111.09
C GLU A 539 -67.09 91.49 -112.34
N GLU A 540 -67.67 90.86 -113.35
CA GLU A 540 -68.40 91.48 -114.45
C GLU A 540 -69.50 92.40 -113.92
N LYS A 541 -69.66 93.56 -114.57
CA LYS A 541 -70.91 94.27 -114.88
C LYS A 541 -70.50 95.50 -115.70
N GLU A 542 -71.09 95.89 -116.82
CA GLU A 542 -72.13 95.40 -117.72
C GLU A 542 -72.08 96.43 -118.88
N SER A 543 -72.55 96.08 -120.07
CA SER A 543 -72.57 96.99 -121.24
C SER A 543 -73.45 98.24 -121.06
N GLU A 544 -72.87 99.42 -121.25
CA GLU A 544 -73.36 100.52 -122.11
C GLU A 544 -72.21 101.44 -122.56
#